data_AF-A0A6B1E5V4-F1
#
_entry.id   AF-A0A6B1E5V4-F1
#
_cell.length_a   1.000
_cell.length_b   1.000
_cell.length_c   1.000
_cell.angle_alpha   90.00
_cell.angle_beta   90.00
_cell.angle_gamma   90.00
#
_symmetry.space_group_name_H-M   'P 1'
#
loop_
_entity.id
_entity.type
_entity.pdbx_description
1 polymer ?
#
loop_
_entity_poly.entity_id
_entity_poly.type
_entity_poly.pdbx_seq_one_letter_code
_entity_poly.pdbx_strand_id
1 'polypeptide(L)' 'AMQHGGPYPATTAPATTSVGTNAIYRFMRPIAFQNLPDALLPAPLQDANPLGILRLVDGEYTQAPLV' A
#
# COMPACT_ATOMS: atom_id res chain seq x y z
N ALA A 1 -0.69 -13.50 -13.73
CA ALA A 1 0.36 -12.72 -13.06
C ALA A 1 1.36 -12.25 -14.11
N MET A 2 1.74 -10.96 -14.12
CA MET A 2 2.84 -10.44 -14.94
C MET A 2 4.07 -10.25 -14.06
N GLN A 3 5.22 -10.81 -14.47
CA GLN A 3 6.52 -10.67 -13.80
C GLN A 3 7.56 -10.34 -14.88
N HIS A 4 7.82 -9.04 -15.12
CA HIS A 4 8.85 -8.59 -16.06
C HIS A 4 10.09 -8.13 -15.28
N GLY A 5 11.03 -9.05 -15.15
CA GLY A 5 12.21 -8.97 -14.32
C GLY A 5 12.88 -10.35 -14.23
N GLY A 6 13.51 -10.66 -13.09
CA GLY A 6 14.17 -11.93 -12.84
C GLY A 6 15.49 -11.78 -12.06
N PRO A 7 16.25 -12.86 -11.86
CA PRO A 7 17.60 -12.76 -11.32
C PRO A 7 18.51 -11.90 -12.20
N TYR A 8 19.58 -11.35 -11.63
CA TYR A 8 20.63 -10.67 -12.40
C TYR A 8 21.18 -11.63 -13.48
N PRO A 9 21.42 -11.18 -14.74
CA PRO A 9 21.42 -9.79 -15.20
C PRO A 9 20.09 -9.25 -15.74
N ALA A 10 18.98 -10.00 -15.66
CA ALA A 10 17.69 -9.55 -16.22
C ALA A 10 17.16 -8.27 -15.54
N THR A 11 17.44 -8.08 -14.25
CA THR A 11 17.20 -6.82 -13.51
C THR A 11 18.20 -6.70 -12.36
N THR A 12 18.36 -5.49 -11.83
CA THR A 12 19.11 -5.20 -10.61
C THR A 12 18.25 -5.29 -9.34
N ALA A 13 16.93 -5.48 -9.49
CA ALA A 13 15.97 -5.55 -8.37
C ALA A 13 15.06 -6.80 -8.50
N PRO A 14 15.58 -8.01 -8.23
CA PRO A 14 14.89 -9.28 -8.51
C PRO A 14 13.58 -9.48 -7.71
N ALA A 15 13.39 -8.74 -6.62
CA ALA A 15 12.16 -8.78 -5.82
C ALA A 15 11.01 -7.92 -6.38
N THR A 16 11.17 -7.34 -7.58
CA THR A 16 10.22 -6.39 -8.17
C THR A 16 9.84 -6.77 -9.61
N THR A 17 8.76 -6.19 -10.14
CA THR A 17 8.40 -6.23 -11.56
C THR A 17 8.44 -4.83 -12.16
N SER A 18 8.86 -4.71 -13.42
CA SER A 18 8.86 -3.42 -14.14
C SER A 18 7.63 -3.20 -15.02
N VAL A 19 6.82 -4.24 -15.25
CA VAL A 19 5.56 -4.18 -16.02
C VAL A 19 4.44 -4.81 -15.19
N GLY A 20 3.22 -4.27 -15.33
CA GLY A 20 2.04 -4.67 -14.58
C GLY A 20 1.79 -3.76 -13.37
N THR A 21 0.59 -3.84 -12.78
CA THR A 21 0.13 -2.93 -11.71
C THR A 21 1.05 -2.94 -10.48
N ASN A 22 1.67 -4.08 -10.15
CA ASN A 22 2.62 -4.19 -9.04
C ASN A 22 3.93 -3.40 -9.25
N ALA A 23 4.21 -2.87 -10.45
CA ALA A 23 5.40 -2.05 -10.68
C ALA A 23 5.35 -0.72 -9.90
N ILE A 24 4.16 -0.24 -9.50
CA ILE A 24 4.00 1.00 -8.73
C ILE A 24 4.78 0.97 -7.41
N TYR A 25 4.88 -0.20 -6.77
CA TYR A 25 5.56 -0.36 -5.47
C TYR A 25 7.07 -0.06 -5.53
N ARG A 26 7.68 -0.01 -6.72
CA ARG A 26 9.09 0.41 -6.89
C ARG A 26 9.34 1.87 -6.53
N PHE A 27 8.27 2.67 -6.46
CA PHE A 27 8.34 4.13 -6.24
C PHE A 27 7.65 4.54 -4.92
N MET A 28 7.32 3.58 -4.06
CA MET A 28 6.61 3.82 -2.80
C MET A 28 7.43 3.37 -1.60
N ARG A 29 7.11 3.92 -0.41
CA ARG A 29 7.61 3.45 0.88
C ARG A 29 6.50 3.50 1.93
N PRO A 30 6.40 2.54 2.85
CA PRO A 30 5.45 2.60 3.95
C PRO A 30 5.86 3.65 4.99
N ILE A 31 4.87 4.30 5.62
CA ILE A 31 5.04 5.22 6.75
C ILE A 31 4.00 4.85 7.81
N ALA A 32 4.43 4.70 9.06
CA ALA A 32 3.55 4.43 10.18
C ALA A 32 3.26 5.72 10.96
N PHE A 33 2.00 5.92 11.34
CA PHE A 33 1.53 7.02 12.17
C PHE A 33 1.01 6.45 13.49
N GLN A 34 1.47 6.97 14.61
CA GLN A 34 1.09 6.49 15.94
C GLN A 34 0.57 7.64 16.78
N ASN A 35 -0.59 7.43 17.43
CA ASN A 35 -1.22 8.39 18.34
C ASN A 35 -1.39 9.79 17.72
N LEU A 36 -1.63 9.86 16.41
CA LEU A 36 -1.91 11.12 15.72
C LEU A 36 -3.43 11.36 15.77
N PRO A 37 -3.89 12.58 16.11
CA PRO A 37 -5.32 12.91 16.02
C PRO A 37 -5.87 12.63 14.62
N ASP A 38 -7.07 12.06 14.52
CA ASP A 38 -7.69 11.64 13.24
C ASP A 38 -7.73 12.78 12.20
N ALA A 39 -8.08 13.99 12.61
CA ALA A 39 -8.10 15.17 11.76
C ALA A 39 -6.73 15.56 11.16
N LEU A 40 -5.62 15.05 11.71
CA LEU A 40 -4.26 15.25 11.21
C LEU A 40 -3.73 14.04 10.42
N LEU A 41 -4.43 12.91 10.42
CA LEU A 41 -4.07 11.77 9.58
C LEU A 41 -4.32 12.09 8.10
N PRO A 42 -3.49 11.52 7.19
CA PRO A 42 -3.78 11.59 5.78
C PRO A 42 -5.10 10.84 5.49
N ALA A 43 -5.89 11.32 4.53
CA ALA A 43 -7.21 10.78 4.19
C ALA A 43 -7.32 9.25 4.06
N PRO A 44 -6.32 8.51 3.50
CA PRO A 44 -6.35 7.04 3.45
C PRO A 44 -6.37 6.34 4.82
N LEU A 45 -5.92 7.01 5.88
CA LEU A 45 -5.77 6.44 7.23
C LEU A 45 -6.84 6.93 8.21
N GLN A 46 -7.68 7.90 7.82
CA GLN A 46 -8.74 8.42 8.70
C GLN A 46 -9.82 7.37 8.97
N ASP A 47 -10.35 7.36 10.19
CA ASP A 47 -11.28 6.33 10.67
C ASP A 47 -12.53 6.23 9.78
N ALA A 48 -13.07 7.37 9.37
CA ALA A 48 -14.25 7.49 8.51
C ALA A 48 -14.08 6.87 7.10
N ASN A 49 -12.87 6.53 6.68
CA ASN A 49 -12.53 6.06 5.32
C ASN A 49 -13.13 6.95 4.21
N PRO A 50 -12.82 8.25 4.16
CA PRO A 50 -13.42 9.17 3.19
C PRO A 50 -13.15 8.78 1.72
N LEU A 51 -12.14 7.95 1.48
CA LEU A 51 -11.78 7.47 0.14
C LEU A 51 -12.45 6.14 -0.24
N GLY A 52 -13.16 5.48 0.69
CA GLY A 52 -13.80 4.18 0.44
C GLY A 52 -12.80 3.08 0.03
N ILE A 53 -11.53 3.20 0.42
CA ILE A 53 -10.48 2.26 0.02
C ILE A 53 -10.50 1.00 0.88
N LEU A 54 -9.99 -0.10 0.32
CA LEU A 54 -9.78 -1.34 1.07
C LEU A 54 -8.60 -1.17 2.02
N ARG A 55 -8.82 -1.43 3.31
CA ARG A 55 -7.82 -1.37 4.39
C ARG A 55 -7.72 -2.73 5.06
N LEU A 56 -6.55 -3.03 5.62
CA LEU A 56 -6.34 -4.20 6.48
C LEU A 56 -6.33 -3.73 7.94
N VAL A 57 -7.31 -4.18 8.72
CA VAL A 57 -7.53 -3.77 10.12
C VAL A 57 -7.55 -5.02 10.97
N ASP A 58 -6.61 -5.14 11.92
CA ASP A 58 -6.46 -6.31 12.79
C ASP A 58 -6.40 -7.66 12.03
N GLY A 59 -5.86 -7.65 10.82
CA GLY A 59 -5.73 -8.82 9.95
C GLY A 59 -6.92 -9.08 9.01
N GLU A 60 -7.99 -8.30 9.10
CA GLU A 60 -9.19 -8.43 8.26
C GLU A 60 -9.33 -7.29 7.26
N TYR A 61 -9.71 -7.61 6.03
CA TYR A 61 -9.92 -6.61 4.98
C TYR A 61 -11.29 -5.95 5.11
N THR A 62 -11.34 -4.62 5.16
CA THR A 62 -12.59 -3.86 5.28
C THR A 62 -12.54 -2.52 4.54
N GLN A 63 -13.71 -2.05 4.12
CA GLN A 63 -13.94 -0.67 3.64
C GLN A 63 -14.80 0.14 4.60
N ALA A 64 -15.30 -0.48 5.67
CA ALA A 64 -16.15 0.19 6.65
C ALA A 64 -15.36 1.27 7.41
N PRO A 65 -16.06 2.32 7.88
CA PRO A 65 -15.52 3.21 8.90
C PRO A 65 -15.10 2.43 10.15
N LEU A 66 -14.03 2.89 10.81
CA LEU A 66 -13.69 2.47 12.17
C LEU A 66 -14.47 3.40 13.09
N VAL A 67 -15.29 2.84 13.97
CA VAL A 67 -16.09 3.60 14.93
C VAL A 67 -15.41 3.52 16.29
#